data_AF-A0A5C9EY95-F1
#
_entry.id   AF-A0A5C9EY95-F1
#
_cell.length_a   1.000
_cell.length_b   1.000
_cell.length_c   1.000
_cell.angle_alpha   90.00
_cell.angle_beta   90.00
_cell.angle_gamma   90.00
#
_symmetry.space_group_name_H-M   'P 1'
#
loop_
_entity.id
_entity.type
_entity.pdbx_description
1 polymer ?
#
loop_
_entity_poly.entity_id
_entity_poly.type
_entity_poly.pdbx_seq_one_letter_code
_entity_poly.pdbx_strand_id
1 'polypeptide(L)'
;MNASETTPDYPKILFFSSKHCTPCKPVEERLDRINLSMFGKKLIIEKINIDIKTNRDLIMKYKITSVPTLIIGSSKLMVNIDDSDIIDAILQAYVDSVKI
;
A
#
# COMPACT_ATOMS: atom_id res chain seq x y z
N MET A 1 31.12 -7.37 -17.79
CA MET A 1 30.41 -7.80 -16.57
C MET A 1 29.44 -6.68 -16.24
N ASN A 2 28.18 -6.78 -16.68
CA ASN A 2 27.18 -5.76 -16.37
C ASN A 2 26.48 -6.22 -15.10
N ALA A 3 26.75 -5.54 -14.00
CA ALA A 3 25.84 -5.55 -12.87
C ALA A 3 24.55 -4.88 -13.36
N SER A 4 23.49 -5.67 -13.53
CA SER A 4 22.15 -5.15 -13.64
C SER A 4 21.91 -4.31 -12.39
N GLU A 5 21.83 -2.98 -12.53
CA GLU A 5 21.37 -2.11 -11.46
C GLU A 5 19.93 -2.53 -11.14
N THR A 6 19.76 -3.42 -10.18
CA THR A 6 18.47 -3.73 -9.60
C THR A 6 18.06 -2.52 -8.79
N THR A 7 17.38 -1.56 -9.41
CA THR A 7 16.57 -0.61 -8.64
C THR A 7 15.73 -1.45 -7.69
N PRO A 8 15.79 -1.19 -6.38
CA PRO A 8 14.96 -1.93 -5.45
C PRO A 8 13.50 -1.73 -5.86
N ASP A 9 12.84 -2.81 -6.25
CA ASP A 9 11.44 -2.76 -6.65
C ASP A 9 10.64 -2.58 -5.36
N TYR A 10 10.32 -1.32 -5.03
CA TYR A 10 9.56 -1.01 -3.83
C TYR A 10 8.23 -1.75 -3.87
N PRO A 11 7.74 -2.27 -2.74
CA PRO A 11 6.50 -3.02 -2.72
C PRO A 11 5.35 -2.14 -3.22
N LYS A 12 4.55 -2.70 -4.13
CA LYS A 12 3.30 -2.07 -4.56
C LYS A 12 2.31 -2.05 -3.40
N ILE A 13 1.80 -0.86 -3.09
CA ILE A 13 0.82 -0.61 -2.05
C ILE A 13 -0.56 -0.50 -2.71
N LEU A 14 -1.51 -1.36 -2.31
CA LEU A 14 -2.90 -1.23 -2.74
C LEU A 14 -3.68 -0.54 -1.62
N PHE A 15 -4.24 0.64 -1.91
CA PHE A 15 -5.05 1.40 -0.98
C PHE A 15 -6.52 1.34 -1.37
N PHE A 16 -7.28 0.48 -0.71
CA PHE A 16 -8.73 0.38 -0.90
C PHE A 16 -9.45 1.48 -0.13
N SER A 17 -10.24 2.27 -0.86
CA SER A 17 -10.89 3.50 -0.40
C SER A 17 -12.29 3.63 -1.02
N SER A 18 -13.08 4.62 -0.58
CA SER A 18 -14.38 5.00 -1.15
C SER A 18 -14.52 6.52 -1.16
N LYS A 19 -15.36 7.06 -2.05
CA LYS A 19 -15.72 8.50 -2.01
C LYS A 19 -16.50 8.87 -0.74
N HIS A 20 -17.11 7.89 -0.09
CA HIS A 20 -17.92 8.05 1.12
C HIS A 20 -17.18 7.55 2.37
N CYS A 21 -15.85 7.73 2.41
CA CYS A 21 -15.00 7.26 3.49
C CYS A 21 -14.22 8.41 4.13
N THR A 22 -14.81 9.04 5.16
CA THR A 22 -14.11 10.02 5.99
C THR A 22 -12.78 9.51 6.57
N PRO A 23 -12.66 8.29 7.13
CA PRO A 23 -11.41 7.81 7.69
C PRO A 23 -10.33 7.51 6.64
N CYS A 24 -10.64 7.52 5.34
CA CYS A 24 -9.67 7.26 4.29
C CYS A 24 -8.72 8.44 4.05
N LYS A 25 -9.19 9.68 4.23
CA LYS A 25 -8.39 10.89 4.01
C LYS A 25 -7.10 10.94 4.84
N PRO A 26 -7.12 10.75 6.18
CA PRO A 26 -5.88 10.77 6.95
C PRO A 26 -4.92 9.65 6.54
N VAL A 27 -5.40 8.47 6.13
CA VAL A 27 -4.55 7.38 5.63
C VAL A 27 -3.86 7.77 4.32
N GLU A 28 -4.59 8.43 3.42
CA GLU A 28 -4.03 8.98 2.17
C GLU A 28 -2.91 9.99 2.45
N GLU A 29 -3.14 10.94 3.36
CA GLU A 29 -2.15 11.93 3.75
C GLU A 29 -0.91 11.31 4.43
N ARG A 30 -1.09 10.22 5.21
CA ARG A 30 0.02 9.45 5.78
C ARG A 30 0.85 8.80 4.69
N LEU A 31 0.23 8.11 3.73
CA LEU A 31 0.92 7.50 2.60
C LEU A 31 1.71 8.53 1.78
N ASP A 32 1.12 9.69 1.50
CA ASP A 32 1.79 10.78 0.77
C ASP A 32 3.01 11.30 1.53
N ARG A 33 2.87 11.54 2.85
CA ARG A 33 3.97 11.99 3.70
C ARG A 33 5.09 10.95 3.75
N ILE A 34 4.78 9.68 4.02
CA ILE A 34 5.76 8.59 4.11
C ILE A 34 6.49 8.42 2.77
N ASN A 35 5.76 8.41 1.65
CA ASN A 35 6.35 8.29 0.33
C ASN A 35 7.33 9.44 0.05
N LEU A 36 6.96 10.67 0.38
CA LEU A 36 7.82 11.83 0.20
C LEU A 36 9.05 11.83 1.12
N SER A 37 8.85 11.69 2.43
CA SER A 37 9.87 11.95 3.44
C SER A 37 10.83 10.79 3.66
N MET A 38 10.37 9.55 3.52
CA MET A 38 11.17 8.35 3.82
C MET A 38 11.61 7.62 2.56
N PHE A 39 10.78 7.59 1.53
CA PHE A 39 11.02 6.80 0.32
C PHE A 39 11.32 7.64 -0.92
N GLY A 40 11.43 8.96 -0.80
CA GLY A 40 11.86 9.85 -1.89
C GLY A 40 10.97 9.77 -3.13
N LYS A 41 9.65 9.61 -2.95
CA LYS A 41 8.63 9.42 -4.00
C LYS A 41 8.76 8.13 -4.81
N LYS A 42 9.38 7.09 -4.25
CA LYS A 42 9.60 5.81 -4.96
C LYS A 42 8.54 4.75 -4.69
N LEU A 43 7.62 4.95 -3.74
CA LEU A 43 6.53 4.00 -3.49
C LEU A 43 5.51 4.04 -4.62
N ILE A 44 5.05 2.85 -5.03
CA ILE A 44 3.97 2.68 -6.00
C ILE A 44 2.67 2.48 -5.20
N ILE A 45 1.84 3.52 -5.13
CA ILE A 45 0.55 3.50 -4.42
C ILE A 45 -0.59 3.46 -5.43
N GLU A 46 -1.33 2.37 -5.47
CA GLU A 46 -2.54 2.23 -6.28
C GLU A 46 -3.78 2.42 -5.40
N LYS A 47 -4.48 3.55 -5.60
CA LYS A 47 -5.75 3.82 -4.92
C LYS A 47 -6.90 3.14 -5.66
N ILE A 48 -7.57 2.22 -4.98
CA ILE A 48 -8.66 1.41 -5.51
C ILE A 48 -9.97 1.86 -4.87
N ASN A 49 -10.88 2.40 -5.67
CA ASN A 49 -12.21 2.77 -5.19
C ASN A 49 -13.13 1.53 -5.18
N ILE A 50 -13.66 1.18 -4.01
CA ILE A 50 -14.56 0.03 -3.83
C ILE A 50 -15.95 0.22 -4.45
N ASP A 51 -16.35 1.46 -4.74
CA ASP A 51 -17.65 1.78 -5.33
C ASP A 51 -17.69 1.50 -6.85
N ILE A 52 -16.54 1.25 -7.47
CA ILE A 52 -16.42 1.04 -8.92
C ILE A 52 -16.55 -0.46 -9.24
N LYS A 53 -17.55 -0.81 -10.07
CA LYS A 53 -17.86 -2.20 -10.42
C LYS A 53 -16.69 -2.99 -11.03
N THR A 54 -15.84 -2.35 -11.84
CA THR A 54 -14.68 -2.99 -12.47
C THR A 54 -13.60 -3.41 -11.46
N ASN A 55 -13.62 -2.87 -10.24
CA ASN A 55 -12.68 -3.25 -9.18
C ASN A 55 -13.15 -4.45 -8.36
N ARG A 56 -14.34 -5.00 -8.64
CA ARG A 56 -14.96 -6.08 -7.84
C ARG A 56 -14.07 -7.30 -7.70
N ASP A 57 -13.39 -7.71 -8.76
CA ASP A 57 -12.50 -8.88 -8.73
C ASP A 57 -11.31 -8.67 -7.80
N LEU A 58 -10.73 -7.47 -7.78
CA LEU A 58 -9.66 -7.11 -6.85
C LEU A 58 -10.16 -7.09 -5.39
N ILE A 59 -11.33 -6.50 -5.13
CA ILE A 59 -11.96 -6.46 -3.81
C ILE A 59 -12.18 -7.87 -3.27
N MET A 60 -12.68 -8.78 -4.11
CA MET A 60 -12.88 -10.19 -3.75
C MET A 60 -11.56 -10.92 -3.55
N LYS A 61 -10.58 -10.75 -4.46
CA LYS A 61 -9.25 -11.37 -4.37
C LYS A 61 -8.55 -11.06 -3.05
N TYR A 62 -8.60 -9.80 -2.61
CA TYR A 62 -7.97 -9.34 -1.36
C TYR A 62 -8.90 -9.42 -0.14
N LYS A 63 -10.11 -9.98 -0.31
CA LYS A 63 -11.13 -10.14 0.74
C LYS A 63 -11.38 -8.84 1.50
N ILE A 64 -11.54 -7.74 0.78
CA ILE A 64 -11.72 -6.41 1.37
C ILE A 64 -13.13 -6.30 1.93
N THR A 65 -13.24 -6.13 3.24
CA THR A 65 -14.53 -6.08 3.96
C THR A 65 -14.85 -4.69 4.52
N SER A 66 -13.86 -3.79 4.55
CA SER A 66 -14.02 -2.42 5.01
C SER A 66 -12.97 -1.50 4.38
N VAL A 67 -13.22 -0.19 4.44
CA VAL A 67 -12.27 0.85 4.04
C VAL A 67 -12.04 1.82 5.21
N PRO A 68 -10.83 2.41 5.35
CA PRO A 68 -9.64 2.16 4.54
C PRO A 68 -9.02 0.76 4.79
N THR A 69 -8.48 0.14 3.75
CA THR A 69 -7.63 -1.06 3.86
C THR A 69 -6.38 -0.88 3.01
N LEU A 70 -5.21 -1.20 3.56
CA LEU A 70 -3.94 -1.27 2.82
C LEU A 70 -3.51 -2.73 2.63
N ILE A 71 -3.04 -3.06 1.44
CA ILE A 71 -2.30 -4.28 1.17
C ILE A 71 -0.87 -3.89 0.78
N ILE A 72 0.10 -4.39 1.54
CA ILE A 72 1.53 -4.10 1.38
C ILE A 72 2.27 -5.43 1.49
N GLY A 73 2.70 -5.99 0.34
CA GLY A 73 3.24 -7.35 0.32
C GLY A 73 2.26 -8.38 0.88
N SER A 74 2.66 -9.09 1.92
CA SER A 74 1.85 -10.07 2.65
C SER A 74 0.96 -9.43 3.74
N SER A 75 1.22 -8.17 4.11
CA SER A 75 0.52 -7.45 5.17
C SER A 75 -0.80 -6.87 4.70
N LYS A 76 -1.82 -6.96 5.56
CA LYS A 76 -3.14 -6.33 5.39
C LYS A 76 -3.44 -5.46 6.61
N LEU A 77 -3.42 -4.15 6.42
CA LEU A 77 -3.68 -3.18 7.48
C LEU A 77 -5.11 -2.66 7.36
N MET A 78 -5.84 -2.70 8.47
CA MET A 78 -7.25 -2.33 8.56
C MET A 78 -7.50 -1.67 9.91
N VAL A 79 -8.28 -0.58 9.93
CA VAL A 79 -8.69 0.14 11.15
C VAL A 79 -7.50 0.73 11.92
N ASN A 80 -7.60 1.98 12.39
CA ASN A 80 -6.55 2.63 13.19
C ASN A 80 -5.13 2.58 12.61
N ILE A 81 -5.01 2.62 11.28
CA ILE A 81 -3.72 2.53 10.56
C ILE A 81 -2.86 3.74 10.91
N ASP A 82 -1.69 3.49 11.52
CA ASP A 82 -0.70 4.51 11.86
C ASP A 82 0.55 4.47 10.96
N ASP A 83 1.48 5.40 11.19
CA ASP A 83 2.67 5.54 10.35
C ASP A 83 3.64 4.37 10.56
N SER A 84 3.80 3.89 11.79
CA SER A 84 4.66 2.75 12.13
C SER A 84 4.19 1.48 11.43
N ASP A 85 2.89 1.18 11.47
CA ASP A 85 2.32 0.00 10.82
C ASP A 85 2.60 0.00 9.31
N ILE A 86 2.44 1.17 8.66
CA ILE A 86 2.70 1.32 7.23
C ILE A 86 4.19 1.12 6.93
N ILE A 87 5.07 1.75 7.71
CA ILE A 87 6.52 1.67 7.49
C ILE A 87 7.01 0.24 7.69
N ASP A 88 6.60 -0.41 8.78
CA ASP A 88 6.99 -1.78 9.10
C ASP A 88 6.51 -2.75 8.01
N ALA A 89 5.28 -2.57 7.52
CA ALA A 89 4.77 -3.38 6.42
C ALA A 89 5.55 -3.17 5.11
N ILE A 90 5.97 -1.94 4.80
CA ILE A 90 6.81 -1.65 3.62
C ILE A 90 8.18 -2.30 3.76
N LEU A 91 8.82 -2.15 4.93
CA LEU A 91 10.13 -2.73 5.20
C LEU A 91 10.09 -4.25 5.17
N GLN A 92 9.06 -4.86 5.77
CA GLN A 92 8.88 -6.31 5.72
C GLN A 92 8.66 -6.79 4.28
N ALA A 93 7.79 -6.13 3.52
CA ALA A 93 7.56 -6.50 2.12
C ALA A 93 8.81 -6.33 1.25
N TYR A 94 9.67 -5.37 1.58
CA TYR A 94 10.97 -5.21 0.95
C TYR A 94 11.93 -6.35 1.32
N VAL A 95 12.02 -6.71 2.60
CA VAL A 95 12.84 -7.85 3.06
C VAL A 95 12.37 -9.16 2.40
N ASP A 96 11.06 -9.40 2.33
CA ASP A 96 10.48 -10.59 1.70
C ASP A 96 10.77 -10.67 0.19
N SER A 97 10.95 -9.53 -0.49
CA SER A 97 11.21 -9.49 -1.93
C SER A 97 12.68 -9.76 -2.28
N VAL A 98 13.59 -9.49 -1.34
CA VAL A 98 15.00 -9.84 -1.45
C VAL A 98 15.14 -11.33 -1.11
N LYS A 99 15.08 -12.18 -2.14
CA LYS A 99 15.41 -13.61 -2.01
C LYS A 99 16.87 -13.73 -1.56
N ILE A 100 17.10 -14.06 -0.30
CA ILE A 100 18.41 -14.48 0.22
C ILE A 100 18.50 -16.00 0.11
#